data_AF-A0A2V8EX67-F1
#
_entry.id   AF-A0A2V8EX67-F1
#
_cell.length_a   1.000
_cell.length_b   1.000
_cell.length_c   1.000
_cell.angle_alpha   90.00
_cell.angle_beta   90.00
_cell.angle_gamma   90.00
#
_symmetry.space_group_name_H-M   'P 1'
#
loop_
_entity.id
_entity.type
_entity.pdbx_description
1 polymer ?
#
loop_
_entity_poly.entity_id
_entity_poly.type
_entity_poly.pdbx_seq_one_letter_code
_entity_poly.pdbx_strand_id
1 'polypeptide(L)'
;MTVSVDICLRGSNVATTVTIDGIGREPGAWTDDDVRLVLEGMLRAMDRLERGPGGADRAVALRGLSWIVNPYEDGGVVIAIEITLGAAVAGPFEIDKATLDAMIARVIARPASPPSTTVH
;
A
#
# COMPACT_ATOMS: atom_id res chain seq x y z
N MET A 1 14.28 -0.74 0.82
CA MET A 1 13.90 0.37 1.71
C MET A 1 12.68 0.00 2.54
N THR A 2 12.40 0.81 3.56
CA THR A 2 11.27 0.68 4.47
C THR A 2 10.29 1.82 4.25
N VAL A 3 8.99 1.54 4.25
CA VAL A 3 7.93 2.53 4.08
C VAL A 3 7.13 2.62 5.37
N SER A 4 7.04 3.82 5.94
CA SER A 4 6.16 4.10 7.08
C SER A 4 4.71 4.25 6.60
N VAL A 5 3.79 3.65 7.33
CA VAL A 5 2.35 3.69 7.05
C VAL A 5 1.59 3.98 8.33
N ASP A 6 0.78 5.04 8.31
CA ASP A 6 -0.15 5.35 9.38
C ASP A 6 -1.50 4.72 9.08
N ILE A 7 -1.98 3.88 10.01
CA ILE A 7 -3.21 3.11 9.85
C ILE A 7 -4.23 3.55 10.90
N CYS A 8 -5.42 3.95 10.45
CA CYS A 8 -6.57 4.20 11.30
C CYS A 8 -7.67 3.19 10.99
N LEU A 9 -7.86 2.22 11.89
CA LEU A 9 -8.92 1.22 11.76
C LEU A 9 -10.29 1.83 12.08
N ARG A 10 -11.33 1.35 11.41
CA ARG A 10 -12.72 1.75 11.69
C ARG A 10 -13.05 1.48 13.15
N GLY A 11 -13.62 2.49 13.81
CA GLY A 11 -13.95 2.43 15.24
C GLY A 11 -12.78 2.81 16.16
N SER A 12 -11.58 3.01 15.61
CA SER A 12 -10.46 3.66 16.30
C SER A 12 -10.47 5.16 16.01
N ASN A 13 -10.02 5.95 16.98
CA ASN A 13 -9.68 7.38 16.81
C ASN A 13 -8.17 7.62 16.89
N VAL A 14 -7.38 6.55 16.86
CA VAL A 14 -5.92 6.58 16.99
C VAL A 14 -5.32 5.92 15.76
N ALA A 15 -4.42 6.64 15.10
CA ALA A 15 -3.58 6.10 14.05
C ALA A 15 -2.40 5.31 14.66
N THR A 16 -2.11 4.15 14.09
CA THR A 16 -0.95 3.33 14.45
C THR A 16 0.02 3.33 13.28
N THR A 17 1.26 3.74 13.55
CA THR A 17 2.34 3.72 12.56
C THR A 17 2.97 2.34 12.50
N VAL A 18 3.11 1.79 11.30
CA VAL A 18 3.76 0.51 11.02
C VAL A 18 4.72 0.64 9.85
N THR A 19 5.68 -0.27 9.75
CA THR A 19 6.66 -0.30 8.66
C THR A 19 6.39 -1.44 7.69
N ILE A 20 6.53 -1.16 6.40
CA ILE A 20 6.57 -2.15 5.33
C ILE A 20 8.01 -2.25 4.85
N ASP A 21 8.58 -3.45 4.95
CA ASP A 21 9.95 -3.73 4.50
C ASP A 21 9.95 -4.30 3.07
N GLY A 22 11.14 -4.37 2.46
CA GLY A 22 11.36 -5.12 1.22
C GLY A 22 10.98 -4.39 -0.07
N ILE A 23 10.75 -3.07 -0.04
CA ILE A 23 10.56 -2.29 -1.27
C ILE A 23 11.93 -2.05 -1.93
N GLY A 24 12.12 -2.53 -3.15
CA GLY A 24 13.46 -2.68 -3.74
C GLY A 24 14.13 -1.39 -4.21
N ARG A 25 13.34 -0.36 -4.55
CA ARG A 25 13.81 0.90 -5.15
C ARG A 25 13.33 2.10 -4.36
N GLU A 26 14.06 3.20 -4.47
CA GLU A 26 13.62 4.52 -4.02
C GLU A 26 12.43 5.02 -4.86
N PRO A 27 11.54 5.87 -4.31
CA PRO A 27 10.31 6.27 -4.98
C PRO A 27 10.48 6.84 -6.39
N GLY A 28 11.50 7.67 -6.62
CA GLY A 28 11.77 8.25 -7.94
C GLY A 28 12.14 7.23 -9.03
N ALA A 29 12.44 5.97 -8.66
CA ALA A 29 12.77 4.89 -9.58
C ALA A 29 11.73 3.74 -9.57
N TRP A 30 10.55 3.97 -8.97
CA TRP A 30 9.52 2.94 -8.87
C TRP A 30 8.94 2.51 -10.22
N THR A 31 8.58 1.23 -10.25
CA THR A 31 7.81 0.59 -11.29
C THR A 31 6.42 0.21 -10.76
N ASP A 32 5.53 -0.24 -11.64
CA ASP A 32 4.21 -0.75 -11.25
C ASP A 32 4.31 -1.90 -10.22
N ASP A 33 5.38 -2.70 -10.29
CA ASP A 33 5.61 -3.79 -9.33
C ASP A 33 5.98 -3.26 -7.94
N ASP A 34 6.79 -2.19 -7.86
CA ASP A 34 7.12 -1.55 -6.58
C ASP A 34 5.87 -0.93 -5.95
N VAL A 35 5.04 -0.24 -6.75
CA VAL A 35 3.77 0.35 -6.29
C VAL A 35 2.81 -0.75 -5.84
N ARG A 36 2.74 -1.89 -6.53
CA ARG A 36 1.97 -3.05 -6.08
C ARG A 36 2.43 -3.55 -4.72
N LEU A 37 3.74 -3.69 -4.50
CA LEU A 37 4.28 -4.13 -3.21
C LEU A 37 3.90 -3.17 -2.08
N VAL A 38 3.93 -1.86 -2.33
CA VAL A 38 3.50 -0.85 -1.35
C VAL A 38 2.01 -1.01 -1.03
N LEU A 39 1.14 -1.03 -2.04
CA LEU A 39 -0.31 -1.14 -1.84
C LEU A 39 -0.71 -2.44 -1.15
N GLU A 40 -0.14 -3.57 -1.57
CA GLU A 40 -0.37 -4.86 -0.91
C GLU A 40 0.17 -4.87 0.52
N GLY A 41 1.33 -4.26 0.75
CA GLY A 41 1.91 -4.10 2.07
C GLY A 41 1.00 -3.30 3.00
N MET A 42 0.40 -2.19 2.52
CA MET A 42 -0.56 -1.40 3.29
C MET A 42 -1.78 -2.24 3.69
N LEU A 43 -2.39 -2.97 2.74
CA LEU A 43 -3.54 -3.82 3.03
C LEU A 43 -3.21 -4.95 4.02
N ARG A 44 -2.05 -5.61 3.86
CA ARG A 44 -1.59 -6.65 4.79
C ARG A 44 -1.36 -6.07 6.19
N ALA A 45 -0.80 -4.87 6.27
CA ALA A 45 -0.56 -4.21 7.54
C ALA A 45 -1.88 -3.84 8.25
N MET A 46 -2.90 -3.38 7.51
CA MET A 46 -4.23 -3.15 8.07
C MET A 46 -4.87 -4.45 8.57
N ASP A 47 -4.81 -5.52 7.79
CA ASP A 47 -5.34 -6.84 8.15
C ASP A 47 -4.65 -7.42 9.40
N ARG A 48 -3.32 -7.30 9.49
CA ARG A 48 -2.58 -7.72 10.70
C ARG A 48 -2.98 -6.93 11.93
N LEU A 49 -3.19 -5.62 11.79
CA LEU A 49 -3.55 -4.76 12.90
C LEU A 49 -4.96 -5.06 13.43
N GLU A 50 -5.91 -5.37 12.54
CA GLU A 50 -7.27 -5.76 12.93
C GLU A 50 -7.32 -7.11 13.67
N ARG A 51 -6.60 -8.10 13.17
CA ARG A 51 -6.60 -9.45 13.76
C ARG A 51 -5.82 -9.55 15.07
N GLY A 52 -4.86 -8.66 15.28
CA GLY A 52 -3.93 -8.72 16.40
C GLY A 52 -2.80 -9.76 16.22
N PRO A 53 -1.98 -9.98 17.25
CA PRO A 53 -0.77 -10.78 17.16
C PRO A 53 -1.05 -12.29 16.94
N GLY A 54 -0.16 -12.96 16.20
CA GLY A 54 -0.15 -14.43 16.06
C GLY A 54 -0.73 -15.00 14.76
N GLY A 55 -1.19 -14.14 13.85
CA GLY A 55 -1.69 -14.55 12.53
C GLY A 55 -0.62 -14.55 11.44
N ALA A 56 -0.59 -15.59 10.60
CA ALA A 56 0.20 -15.57 9.36
C ALA A 56 -0.31 -14.49 8.39
N ASP A 57 0.56 -14.02 7.50
CA ASP A 57 0.19 -13.11 6.41
C ASP A 57 -0.76 -13.82 5.45
N ARG A 58 -1.90 -13.18 5.18
CA ARG A 58 -2.88 -13.66 4.20
C ARG A 58 -2.58 -13.04 2.83
N ALA A 59 -2.93 -13.77 1.78
CA ALA A 59 -3.07 -13.19 0.45
C ALA A 59 -4.08 -12.03 0.50
N VAL A 60 -3.65 -10.87 0.03
CA VAL A 60 -4.51 -9.69 -0.18
C VAL A 60 -4.79 -9.51 -1.65
N ALA A 61 -5.87 -8.82 -1.98
CA ALA A 61 -6.20 -8.44 -3.35
C ALA A 61 -6.43 -6.92 -3.41
N LEU A 62 -5.88 -6.28 -4.44
CA LEU A 62 -6.05 -4.85 -4.71
C LEU A 62 -7.44 -4.59 -5.33
N ARG A 63 -8.50 -4.79 -4.54
CA ARG A 63 -9.89 -4.61 -4.96
C ARG A 63 -10.73 -4.01 -3.84
N GLY A 64 -11.78 -3.27 -4.20
CA GLY A 64 -12.70 -2.69 -3.23
C GLY A 64 -12.06 -1.60 -2.35
N LEU A 65 -11.02 -0.95 -2.86
CA LEU A 65 -10.35 0.18 -2.22
C LEU A 65 -10.52 1.43 -3.07
N SER A 66 -10.56 2.59 -2.42
CA SER A 66 -10.33 3.88 -3.05
C SER A 66 -8.92 4.37 -2.71
N TRP A 67 -8.34 5.19 -3.58
CA TRP A 67 -7.04 5.81 -3.32
C TRP A 67 -7.07 7.29 -3.69
N ILE A 68 -6.19 8.06 -3.04
CA ILE A 68 -5.88 9.44 -3.40
C ILE A 68 -4.37 9.63 -3.26
N VAL A 69 -3.75 10.26 -4.25
CA VAL A 69 -2.37 10.76 -4.14
C VAL A 69 -2.42 12.27 -3.92
N ASN A 70 -1.87 12.74 -2.80
CA ASN A 70 -1.85 14.16 -2.45
C ASN A 70 -0.41 14.67 -2.29
N PRO A 71 -0.12 15.92 -2.69
CA PRO A 71 1.11 16.60 -2.27
C PRO A 71 1.20 16.67 -0.74
N TYR A 72 2.41 16.57 -0.22
CA TYR A 72 2.69 16.76 1.20
C TYR A 72 3.35 18.12 1.44
N GLU A 73 3.04 18.77 2.57
CA GLU A 73 3.38 20.18 2.81
C GLU A 73 4.89 20.47 2.72
N ASP A 74 5.73 19.51 3.13
CA ASP A 74 7.19 19.63 3.13
C ASP A 74 7.89 18.99 1.90
N GLY A 75 7.12 18.54 0.90
CA GLY A 75 7.64 17.90 -0.31
C GLY A 75 7.23 16.43 -0.46
N GLY A 76 7.32 15.94 -1.69
CA GLY A 76 6.86 14.60 -2.06
C GLY A 76 5.33 14.45 -2.07
N VAL A 77 4.88 13.20 -2.15
CA VAL A 77 3.45 12.85 -2.21
C VAL A 77 3.11 11.72 -1.25
N VAL A 78 1.90 11.73 -0.70
CA VAL A 78 1.36 10.64 0.11
C VAL A 78 0.33 9.84 -0.67
N ILE A 79 0.28 8.53 -0.42
CA ILE A 79 -0.80 7.65 -0.84
C ILE A 79 -1.74 7.47 0.34
N ALA A 80 -3.00 7.86 0.20
CA ALA A 80 -4.06 7.46 1.11
C ALA A 80 -4.91 6.38 0.44
N ILE A 81 -5.12 5.25 1.11
CA ILE A 81 -6.10 4.25 0.70
C ILE A 81 -7.20 4.13 1.75
N GLU A 82 -8.42 3.88 1.28
CA GLU A 82 -9.56 3.59 2.14
C GLU A 82 -10.25 2.30 1.70
N ILE A 83 -10.59 1.48 2.69
CA ILE A 83 -11.41 0.27 2.56
C ILE A 83 -12.44 0.22 3.69
N THR A 84 -13.34 -0.76 3.66
CA THR A 84 -14.32 -0.96 4.75
C THR A 84 -13.65 -1.03 6.13
N LEU A 85 -12.46 -1.64 6.22
CA LEU A 85 -11.74 -1.79 7.48
C LEU A 85 -11.21 -0.47 8.08
N GLY A 86 -10.98 0.57 7.27
CA GLY A 86 -10.39 1.83 7.73
C GLY A 86 -9.60 2.53 6.63
N ALA A 87 -8.69 3.40 7.04
CA ALA A 87 -7.80 4.14 6.16
C ALA A 87 -6.32 3.87 6.49
N ALA A 88 -5.47 3.95 5.47
CA ALA A 88 -4.02 3.89 5.62
C ALA A 88 -3.35 4.94 4.75
N VAL A 89 -2.34 5.62 5.29
CA VAL A 89 -1.57 6.67 4.62
C VAL A 89 -0.09 6.29 4.61
N ALA A 90 0.55 6.37 3.45
CA ALA A 90 1.98 6.09 3.30
C ALA A 90 2.69 7.25 2.59
N GLY A 91 3.93 7.53 2.98
CA GLY A 91 4.75 8.61 2.45
C GLY A 91 5.18 9.62 3.52
N PRO A 92 5.67 10.80 3.13
CA PRO A 92 5.78 11.28 1.74
C PRO A 92 6.79 10.49 0.90
N PHE A 93 6.55 10.46 -0.41
CA PHE A 93 7.38 9.82 -1.42
C PHE A 93 7.92 10.86 -2.41
N GLU A 94 9.22 10.82 -2.67
CA GLU A 94 9.88 11.65 -3.68
C GLU A 94 9.61 11.13 -5.11
N ILE A 95 8.37 11.32 -5.56
CA ILE A 95 7.88 10.99 -6.90
C ILE A 95 6.78 11.99 -7.29
N ASP A 96 6.67 12.29 -8.58
CA ASP A 96 5.60 13.15 -9.09
C ASP A 96 4.20 12.55 -8.82
N LYS A 97 3.26 13.42 -8.45
CA LYS A 97 1.88 13.05 -8.10
C LYS A 97 1.17 12.33 -9.25
N ALA A 98 1.25 12.89 -10.46
CA ALA A 98 0.55 12.33 -11.62
C ALA A 98 1.15 10.98 -12.03
N THR A 99 2.47 10.86 -11.91
CA THR A 99 3.22 9.63 -12.17
C THR A 99 2.78 8.52 -11.22
N LEU A 100 2.77 8.80 -9.91
CA LEU A 100 2.36 7.81 -8.90
C LEU A 100 0.88 7.43 -9.04
N ASP A 101 0.00 8.41 -9.26
CA ASP A 101 -1.43 8.16 -9.47
C ASP A 101 -1.68 7.27 -10.69
N ALA A 102 -0.97 7.52 -11.80
CA ALA A 102 -1.05 6.69 -13.00
C ALA A 102 -0.52 5.26 -12.77
N MET A 103 0.55 5.09 -11.98
CA MET A 103 1.05 3.76 -11.59
C MET A 103 0.01 2.99 -10.77
N ILE A 104 -0.58 3.64 -9.76
CA ILE A 104 -1.63 3.01 -8.93
C ILE A 104 -2.82 2.59 -9.79
N ALA A 105 -3.29 3.46 -10.70
CA ALA A 105 -4.39 3.15 -11.60
C ALA A 105 -4.11 1.89 -12.45
N ARG A 106 -2.89 1.76 -13.03
CA ARG A 106 -2.49 0.57 -13.79
C ARG A 106 -2.42 -0.69 -12.94
N VAL A 107 -1.88 -0.57 -11.73
CA VAL A 107 -1.75 -1.68 -10.78
C VAL A 107 -3.11 -2.21 -10.35
N ILE A 108 -4.08 -1.33 -10.08
CA ILE A 108 -5.45 -1.70 -9.70
C ILE A 108 -6.21 -2.31 -10.88
N ALA A 109 -6.02 -1.78 -12.10
CA ALA A 109 -6.67 -2.31 -13.29
C ALA A 109 -6.17 -3.71 -13.69
N ARG A 110 -4.95 -4.09 -13.28
CA ARG A 110 -4.32 -5.37 -13.63
C ARG A 110 -4.24 -6.29 -12.42
N PRO A 111 -5.10 -7.32 -12.29
CA PRO A 111 -4.94 -8.32 -11.24
C PRO A 111 -3.60 -9.06 -11.40
N ALA A 112 -3.00 -9.47 -10.28
CA ALA A 112 -1.76 -10.25 -10.29
C ALA A 112 -1.96 -11.54 -11.11
N SER A 113 -1.01 -11.86 -11.98
CA SER A 113 -1.06 -13.14 -12.70
C SER A 113 -0.85 -14.27 -11.69
N PRO A 114 -1.69 -15.33 -11.71
CA PRO A 114 -1.45 -16.48 -10.84
C PRO A 114 -0.09 -17.09 -11.19
N PRO A 115 0.68 -17.60 -10.20
CA PRO A 115 1.88 -18.35 -10.49
C PRO A 115 1.51 -19.53 -11.40
N SER A 116 2.22 -19.69 -12.52
CA SER A 116 2.03 -20.86 -13.39
C SER A 116 2.31 -22.12 -12.58
N THR A 117 1.27 -22.88 -12.28
CA THR A 117 1.39 -24.19 -11.65
C THR A 117 2.12 -25.11 -12.64
N THR A 118 3.43 -25.26 -12.47
CA THR A 118 4.16 -26.32 -13.18
C THR A 118 3.81 -27.62 -12.47
N VAL A 119 2.97 -28.44 -13.10
CA VAL A 119 2.70 -29.81 -12.66
C VAL A 119 3.86 -30.67 -13.15
N HIS A 120 4.64 -31.23 -12.22
CA HIS A 120 5.69 -32.23 -12.47
C HIS A 120 5.14 -33.65 -12.39
#